data_AF-A0A0F9VTL8-F1
#
_entry.id   AF-A0A0F9VTL8-F1
#
_cell.length_a   1.000
_cell.length_b   1.000
_cell.length_c   1.000
_cell.angle_alpha   90.00
_cell.angle_beta   90.00
_cell.angle_gamma   90.00
#
_symmetry.space_group_name_H-M   'P 1'
#
loop_
_entity.id
_entity.type
_entity.pdbx_description
1 polymer ?
#
loop_
_entity_poly.entity_id
_entity_poly.type
_entity_poly.pdbx_seq_one_letter_code
_entity_poly.pdbx_strand_id
1 'polypeptide(L)'
;MSQQKGSIYAYTTPAYRDTRWTGRRRGRGLIKVGYTRRDPHVRIREQIGASSPEKDPYTLLLTAQAVKRNGKTFSDKDVHRILRGMGVRNVHNEWFEARPEDIRSALKMIDARSVRKGRRHSRRKRKPAPFRRIKTAIYASLTGTVFYAALFPEQARAAGSAVLSLAIDYIASGV
;
A
#
# COMPACT_ATOMS: atom_id res chain seq x y z
N MET A 1 23.06 6.30 28.39
CA MET A 1 21.69 5.81 28.72
C MET A 1 21.26 4.80 27.67
N SER A 2 21.16 3.52 28.02
CA SER A 2 20.67 2.48 27.10
C SER A 2 19.18 2.73 26.81
N GLN A 3 18.85 3.06 25.56
CA GLN A 3 17.45 3.12 25.12
C GLN A 3 16.85 1.72 25.30
N GLN A 4 15.95 1.55 26.28
CA GLN A 4 15.20 0.29 26.42
C GLN A 4 14.39 0.06 25.13
N LYS A 5 14.83 -0.93 24.36
CA LYS A 5 14.21 -1.31 23.10
C LYS A 5 12.82 -1.86 23.41
N GLY A 6 11.79 -1.30 22.80
CA GLY A 6 10.42 -1.76 22.99
C GLY A 6 10.24 -3.22 22.57
N SER A 7 9.25 -3.88 23.15
CA SER A 7 8.90 -5.27 22.91
C SER A 7 7.42 -5.41 22.55
N ILE A 8 7.15 -6.27 21.56
CA ILE A 8 5.83 -6.80 21.27
C ILE A 8 5.57 -7.95 22.22
N TYR A 9 4.36 -8.00 22.76
CA TYR A 9 3.89 -9.12 23.55
C TYR A 9 2.53 -9.56 23.07
N ALA A 10 2.25 -10.85 23.23
CA ALA A 10 0.96 -11.44 22.93
C ALA A 10 0.53 -12.37 24.04
N TYR A 11 -0.69 -12.20 24.52
CA TYR A 11 -1.23 -12.98 25.63
C TYR A 11 -2.70 -13.33 25.40
N THR A 12 -3.17 -14.32 26.15
CA THR A 12 -4.58 -14.69 26.25
C THR A 12 -4.98 -14.77 27.72
N THR A 13 -6.27 -14.66 28.02
CA THR A 13 -6.81 -14.89 29.36
C THR A 13 -7.66 -16.16 29.35
N PRO A 14 -7.92 -16.80 30.51
CA PRO A 14 -8.77 -17.98 30.58
C PRO A 14 -10.14 -17.80 29.91
N ALA A 15 -10.78 -16.63 30.09
CA ALA A 15 -12.05 -16.29 29.43
C ALA A 15 -11.99 -16.34 27.88
N TYR A 16 -10.82 -16.09 27.29
CA TYR A 16 -10.65 -15.98 25.84
C TYR A 16 -9.91 -17.14 25.19
N ARG A 17 -9.24 -18.00 25.97
CA ARG A 17 -8.44 -19.13 25.46
C ARG A 17 -9.25 -20.09 24.58
N ASP A 18 -10.53 -20.24 24.91
CA ASP A 18 -11.39 -21.29 24.38
C ASP A 18 -12.51 -20.76 23.48
N THR A 19 -12.58 -19.44 23.29
CA THR A 19 -13.59 -18.77 22.46
C THR A 19 -13.53 -19.28 21.02
N ARG A 20 -14.64 -19.82 20.53
CA ARG A 20 -14.76 -20.27 19.15
C ARG A 20 -14.70 -19.08 18.19
N TRP A 21 -13.90 -19.19 17.13
CA TRP A 21 -13.81 -18.17 16.10
C TRP A 21 -15.09 -18.08 15.29
N THR A 22 -15.49 -16.86 14.94
CA THR A 22 -16.67 -16.60 14.09
C THR A 22 -16.31 -15.95 12.75
N GLY A 23 -15.03 -15.67 12.51
CA GLY A 23 -14.52 -15.30 11.19
C GLY A 23 -14.51 -16.45 10.18
N ARG A 24 -13.90 -16.19 9.01
CA ARG A 24 -13.82 -17.15 7.90
C ARG A 24 -12.97 -18.40 8.22
N ARG A 25 -12.09 -18.30 9.21
CA ARG A 25 -11.15 -19.36 9.61
C ARG A 25 -11.80 -20.21 10.71
N ARG A 26 -11.49 -21.51 10.73
CA ARG A 26 -11.89 -22.41 11.82
C ARG A 26 -10.81 -22.46 12.89
N GLY A 27 -11.20 -22.28 14.15
CA GLY A 27 -10.30 -22.32 15.29
C GLY A 27 -10.96 -21.83 16.58
N ARG A 28 -10.14 -21.72 17.63
CA ARG A 28 -10.53 -21.21 18.94
C ARG A 28 -9.39 -20.41 19.56
N GLY A 29 -9.73 -19.54 20.49
CA GLY A 29 -8.80 -18.73 21.27
C GLY A 29 -8.63 -17.32 20.70
N LEU A 30 -8.74 -16.31 21.56
CA LEU A 30 -8.38 -14.94 21.21
C LEU A 30 -7.03 -14.58 21.80
N ILE A 31 -6.23 -13.86 21.02
CA ILE A 31 -4.93 -13.35 21.43
C ILE A 31 -4.93 -11.83 21.35
N LYS A 32 -4.54 -11.19 22.45
CA LYS A 32 -4.28 -9.76 22.50
C LYS A 32 -2.83 -9.50 22.12
N VAL A 33 -2.60 -8.53 21.23
CA VAL A 33 -1.26 -8.14 20.78
C VAL A 33 -0.98 -6.70 21.18
N GLY A 34 0.05 -6.49 22.01
CA GLY A 34 0.42 -5.17 22.52
C GLY A 34 1.89 -4.85 22.36
N TYR A 35 2.24 -3.60 22.68
CA TYR A 35 3.61 -3.07 22.68
C TYR A 35 3.93 -2.43 24.03
N THR A 36 5.13 -2.64 24.53
CA THR A 36 5.62 -2.01 25.76
C THR A 36 7.10 -1.64 25.64
N ARG A 37 7.54 -0.63 26.41
CA ARG A 37 8.96 -0.33 26.63
C ARG A 37 9.49 -0.88 27.96
N ARG A 38 8.60 -1.43 28.77
CA ARG A 38 8.90 -2.04 30.08
C ARG A 38 8.76 -3.55 29.97
N ASP A 39 8.87 -4.24 31.10
CA ASP A 39 8.53 -5.65 31.19
C ASP A 39 7.07 -5.94 30.73
N PRO A 40 6.85 -6.91 29.83
CA PRO A 40 5.51 -7.30 29.37
C PRO A 40 4.57 -7.79 30.48
N HIS A 41 5.07 -8.56 31.45
CA HIS A 41 4.25 -9.10 32.54
C HIS A 41 3.72 -7.98 33.45
N VAL A 42 4.53 -6.95 33.71
CA VAL A 42 4.08 -5.74 34.42
C VAL A 42 2.96 -5.06 33.64
N ARG A 43 3.16 -4.83 32.33
CA ARG A 43 2.16 -4.15 31.49
C ARG A 43 0.85 -4.93 31.38
N ILE A 44 0.92 -6.26 31.27
CA ILE A 44 -0.27 -7.11 31.19
C ILE A 44 -1.04 -7.07 32.50
N ARG A 45 -0.37 -7.15 33.65
CA ARG A 45 -1.02 -7.05 34.97
C ARG A 45 -1.70 -5.70 35.17
N GLU A 46 -1.09 -4.60 34.75
CA GLU A 46 -1.74 -3.28 34.76
C GLU A 46 -3.01 -3.25 33.90
N GLN A 47 -3.01 -3.94 32.74
CA GLN A 47 -4.16 -3.98 31.84
C GLN A 47 -5.32 -4.84 32.36
N ILE A 48 -5.02 -5.93 33.06
CA ILE A 48 -6.02 -6.82 33.65
C ILE A 48 -6.56 -6.25 34.97
N GLY A 49 -5.72 -5.49 35.69
CA GLY A 49 -6.02 -4.96 37.01
C GLY A 49 -5.54 -5.87 38.14
N ALA A 50 -5.30 -5.28 39.31
CA ALA A 50 -4.80 -5.98 40.49
C ALA A 50 -5.82 -6.95 41.12
N SER A 51 -7.12 -6.75 40.85
CA SER A 51 -8.21 -7.50 41.47
C SER A 51 -8.71 -8.67 40.62
N SER A 52 -7.89 -9.21 39.72
CA SER A 52 -8.32 -10.39 38.97
C SER A 52 -8.56 -11.54 39.96
N PRO A 53 -9.76 -12.14 39.98
CA PRO A 53 -10.09 -13.19 40.94
C PRO A 53 -9.40 -14.53 40.62
N GLU A 54 -8.78 -14.63 39.44
CA GLU A 54 -8.09 -15.83 38.97
C GLU A 54 -6.64 -15.89 39.49
N LYS A 55 -6.21 -17.08 39.91
CA LYS A 55 -4.84 -17.36 40.34
C LYS A 55 -3.80 -17.10 39.23
N ASP A 56 -4.17 -17.42 37.98
CA ASP A 56 -3.36 -17.22 36.78
C ASP A 56 -4.13 -16.37 35.75
N PRO A 57 -4.14 -15.04 35.90
CA PRO A 57 -5.05 -14.15 35.16
C PRO A 57 -4.78 -14.08 33.65
N TYR A 58 -3.63 -14.59 33.19
CA TYR A 58 -3.28 -14.65 31.78
C TYR A 58 -2.22 -15.70 31.48
N THR A 59 -2.08 -16.02 30.19
CA THR A 59 -0.95 -16.78 29.65
C THR A 59 -0.25 -15.95 28.59
N LEU A 60 1.04 -15.68 28.82
CA LEU A 60 1.92 -15.05 27.84
C LEU A 60 2.29 -16.06 26.76
N LEU A 61 1.92 -15.79 25.52
CA LEU A 61 2.12 -16.71 24.40
C LEU A 61 3.38 -16.39 23.59
N LEU A 62 3.74 -15.11 23.51
CA LEU A 62 4.89 -14.65 22.73
C LEU A 62 5.41 -13.32 23.25
N THR A 63 6.72 -13.16 23.20
CA THR A 63 7.44 -11.88 23.28
C THR A 63 8.43 -11.77 22.14
N ALA A 64 8.60 -10.56 21.62
CA ALA A 64 9.58 -10.26 20.58
C ALA A 64 10.07 -8.82 20.68
N GLN A 65 11.34 -8.57 20.38
CA GLN A 65 11.84 -7.20 20.29
C GLN A 65 11.16 -6.46 19.14
N ALA A 66 10.73 -5.23 19.40
CA ALA A 66 10.06 -4.38 18.42
C ALA A 66 11.08 -3.59 17.57
N VAL A 67 12.11 -4.29 17.10
CA VAL A 67 13.21 -3.76 16.29
C VAL A 67 13.34 -4.61 15.03
N LYS A 68 13.25 -3.96 13.87
CA LYS A 68 13.42 -4.60 12.57
C LYS A 68 14.88 -4.92 12.34
N ARG A 69 15.18 -5.85 11.44
CA ARG A 69 16.57 -6.16 11.02
C ARG A 69 17.37 -4.93 10.53
N ASN A 70 16.70 -3.90 10.02
CA ASN A 70 17.34 -2.65 9.57
C ASN A 70 17.56 -1.61 10.70
N GLY A 71 17.39 -2.01 11.97
CA GLY A 71 17.57 -1.16 13.15
C GLY A 71 16.40 -0.23 13.46
N LYS A 72 15.40 -0.10 12.58
CA LYS A 72 14.22 0.73 12.83
C LYS A 72 13.26 0.03 13.77
N THR A 73 12.61 0.77 14.66
CA THR A 73 11.57 0.23 15.54
C THR A 73 10.25 0.00 14.81
N PHE A 74 9.40 -0.85 15.39
CA PHE A 74 7.98 -0.95 15.05
C PHE A 74 7.13 -1.01 16.31
N SER A 75 5.82 -0.99 16.13
CA SER A 75 4.87 -1.18 17.22
C SER A 75 3.82 -2.25 16.86
N ASP A 76 3.00 -2.57 17.84
CA ASP A 76 1.79 -3.39 17.74
C ASP A 76 0.90 -2.99 16.55
N LYS A 77 0.75 -1.68 16.27
CA LYS A 77 -0.01 -1.17 15.11
C LYS A 77 0.47 -1.74 13.77
N ASP A 78 1.78 -1.91 13.60
CA ASP A 78 2.35 -2.53 12.40
C ASP A 78 2.01 -4.02 12.32
N VAL A 79 2.05 -4.72 13.47
CA VAL A 79 1.67 -6.14 13.59
C VAL A 79 0.19 -6.31 13.27
N HIS A 80 -0.69 -5.49 13.87
CA HIS A 80 -2.13 -5.51 13.63
C HIS A 80 -2.46 -5.28 12.17
N ARG A 81 -1.76 -4.36 11.49
CA ARG A 81 -1.94 -4.10 10.06
C ARG A 81 -1.64 -5.34 9.23
N ILE A 82 -0.58 -6.08 9.57
CA ILE A 82 -0.22 -7.31 8.84
C ILE A 82 -1.19 -8.44 9.14
N LEU A 83 -1.59 -8.63 10.40
CA LEU A 83 -2.58 -9.64 10.77
C LEU A 83 -3.90 -9.44 10.01
N ARG A 84 -4.40 -8.20 9.95
CA ARG A 84 -5.58 -7.87 9.13
C ARG A 84 -5.35 -8.18 7.65
N GLY A 85 -4.17 -7.85 7.12
CA GLY A 85 -3.79 -8.17 5.74
C GLY A 85 -3.67 -9.67 5.44
N MET A 86 -3.42 -10.49 6.46
CA MET A 86 -3.43 -11.96 6.37
C MET A 86 -4.85 -12.55 6.48
N GLY A 87 -5.88 -11.72 6.65
CA GLY A 87 -7.26 -12.17 6.87
C GLY A 87 -7.54 -12.66 8.29
N VAL A 88 -6.65 -12.37 9.25
CA VAL A 88 -6.88 -12.65 10.68
C VAL A 88 -7.89 -11.64 11.21
N ARG A 89 -9.03 -12.13 11.71
CA ARG A 89 -10.11 -11.28 12.20
C ARG A 89 -9.70 -10.61 13.51
N ASN A 90 -9.92 -9.30 13.57
CA ASN A 90 -9.85 -8.52 14.80
C ASN A 90 -11.25 -8.47 15.42
N VAL A 91 -11.39 -8.91 16.67
CA VAL A 91 -12.68 -9.01 17.35
C VAL A 91 -13.00 -7.69 18.05
N HIS A 92 -12.10 -7.26 18.94
CA HIS A 92 -12.21 -5.97 19.63
C HIS A 92 -10.82 -5.36 19.86
N ASN A 93 -10.57 -4.18 19.30
CA ASN A 93 -9.34 -3.40 19.48
C ASN A 93 -8.05 -4.18 19.18
N GLU A 94 -7.43 -4.75 20.22
CA GLU A 94 -6.14 -5.45 20.15
C GLU A 94 -6.31 -6.98 20.15
N TRP A 95 -7.54 -7.49 20.21
CA TRP A 95 -7.86 -8.92 20.24
C TRP A 95 -8.10 -9.51 18.86
N PHE A 96 -7.46 -10.65 18.58
CA PHE A 96 -7.52 -11.33 17.29
C PHE A 96 -7.89 -12.81 17.43
N GLU A 97 -8.65 -13.31 16.46
CA GLU A 97 -8.86 -14.75 16.21
C GLU A 97 -7.60 -15.36 15.58
N ALA A 98 -6.58 -15.53 16.42
CA ALA A 98 -5.23 -15.86 15.99
C ALA A 98 -4.66 -17.01 16.82
N ARG A 99 -3.71 -17.72 16.22
CA ARG A 99 -2.78 -18.61 16.95
C ARG A 99 -1.43 -17.92 17.14
N PRO A 100 -0.56 -18.37 18.06
CA PRO A 100 0.79 -17.82 18.21
C PRO A 100 1.59 -17.83 16.90
N GLU A 101 1.35 -18.81 16.02
CA GLU A 101 1.99 -18.93 14.71
C GLU A 101 1.62 -17.79 13.75
N ASP A 102 0.37 -17.29 13.82
CA ASP A 102 -0.07 -16.15 13.01
C ASP A 102 0.73 -14.89 13.38
N ILE A 103 0.97 -14.70 14.68
CA ILE A 103 1.76 -13.56 15.19
C ILE A 103 3.22 -13.69 14.81
N ARG A 104 3.82 -14.88 14.96
CA ARG A 104 5.19 -15.15 14.50
C ARG A 104 5.33 -14.87 13.00
N SER A 105 4.34 -15.26 12.21
CA SER A 105 4.32 -15.01 10.76
C SER A 105 4.22 -13.52 10.45
N ALA A 106 3.37 -12.78 11.17
CA ALA A 106 3.26 -11.33 11.02
C ALA A 106 4.59 -10.62 11.35
N LEU A 107 5.27 -11.02 12.42
CA LEU A 107 6.59 -10.48 12.79
C LEU A 107 7.63 -10.73 11.68
N LYS A 108 7.71 -11.96 11.15
CA LYS A 108 8.59 -12.29 10.01
C LYS A 108 8.30 -11.41 8.78
N MET A 109 7.02 -11.13 8.50
CA MET A 109 6.63 -10.25 7.39
C MET A 109 7.05 -8.79 7.62
N ILE A 110 7.05 -8.28 8.86
CA ILE A 110 7.57 -6.96 9.20
C ILE A 110 9.05 -6.88 8.82
N ASP A 111 9.81 -7.88 9.23
CA ASP A 111 11.24 -7.94 8.93
C ASP A 111 11.51 -8.03 7.42
N ALA A 112 10.82 -8.91 6.71
CA ALA A 112 10.96 -9.03 5.26
C ALA A 112 10.64 -7.71 4.53
N ARG A 113 9.57 -7.01 4.92
CA ARG A 113 9.21 -5.69 4.36
C ARG A 113 10.27 -4.63 4.67
N SER A 114 10.91 -4.70 5.83
CA SER A 114 11.97 -3.78 6.23
C SER A 114 13.20 -3.87 5.32
N VAL A 115 13.57 -5.10 4.94
CA VAL A 115 14.67 -5.40 4.02
C VAL A 115 14.34 -4.90 2.62
N ARG A 116 13.12 -5.16 2.12
CA ARG A 116 12.68 -4.70 0.80
C ARG A 116 12.69 -3.17 0.68
N LYS A 117 12.27 -2.45 1.72
CA LYS A 117 12.31 -0.97 1.72
C LYS A 117 13.74 -0.44 1.68
N GLY A 118 14.69 -1.11 2.34
CA GLY A 118 16.12 -0.77 2.25
C GLY A 118 16.70 -1.03 0.85
N ARG A 119 16.21 -2.05 0.15
CA ARG A 119 16.58 -2.39 -1.25
C ARG A 119 15.84 -1.60 -2.32
N ARG A 120 15.11 -0.53 -1.99
CA ARG A 120 14.55 0.34 -3.04
C ARG A 120 15.71 0.95 -3.83
N HIS A 121 16.00 0.38 -5.00
CA HIS A 121 16.68 1.12 -6.05
C HIS A 121 15.95 2.45 -6.20
N SER A 122 16.67 3.54 -6.04
CA SER A 122 16.21 4.85 -6.46
C SER A 122 15.93 4.77 -7.96
N ARG A 123 14.69 4.42 -8.34
CA ARG A 123 14.19 4.76 -9.66
C ARG A 123 14.21 6.28 -9.70
N ARG A 124 15.34 6.86 -10.15
CA ARG A 124 15.42 8.26 -10.57
C ARG A 124 14.18 8.49 -11.41
N LYS A 125 13.33 9.44 -11.00
CA LYS A 125 12.20 9.87 -11.83
C LYS A 125 12.81 10.31 -13.16
N ARG A 126 12.71 9.50 -14.22
CA ARG A 126 13.03 9.95 -15.56
C ARG A 126 12.01 11.05 -15.86
N LYS A 127 12.47 12.29 -16.07
CA LYS A 127 11.60 13.35 -16.58
C LYS A 127 11.00 12.82 -17.89
N PRO A 128 9.68 12.86 -18.09
CA PRO A 128 9.11 12.49 -19.38
C PRO A 128 9.74 13.39 -20.45
N ALA A 129 10.08 12.81 -21.61
CA ALA A 129 10.51 13.59 -22.75
C ALA A 129 9.41 14.61 -23.11
N PRO A 130 9.76 15.84 -23.52
CA PRO A 130 8.76 16.82 -23.92
C PRO A 130 7.94 16.24 -25.08
N PHE A 131 6.62 16.14 -24.87
CA PHE A 131 5.67 15.67 -25.86
C PHE A 131 5.66 16.67 -27.03
N ARG A 132 6.24 16.28 -28.18
CA ARG A 132 6.32 17.11 -29.39
C ARG A 132 4.89 17.38 -29.88
N ARG A 133 4.35 18.57 -29.59
CA ARG A 133 3.08 19.09 -30.11
C ARG A 133 3.20 19.26 -31.63
N ILE A 134 2.71 18.29 -32.41
CA ILE A 134 2.64 18.39 -33.89
C ILE A 134 1.18 18.59 -34.39
N LYS A 135 0.16 18.49 -33.53
CA LYS A 135 -1.22 18.36 -34.02
C LYS A 135 -1.97 19.66 -34.39
N THR A 136 -1.44 20.85 -34.11
CA THR A 136 -2.21 22.10 -34.30
C THR A 136 -2.09 22.70 -35.71
N ALA A 137 -1.07 22.37 -36.49
CA ALA A 137 -0.86 23.00 -37.80
C ALA A 137 -1.78 22.44 -38.90
N ILE A 138 -2.15 21.16 -38.82
CA ILE A 138 -2.90 20.48 -39.90
C ILE A 138 -4.40 20.85 -39.86
N TYR A 139 -4.97 21.08 -38.68
CA TYR A 139 -6.40 21.43 -38.57
C TYR A 139 -6.72 22.87 -38.96
N ALA A 140 -5.74 23.78 -38.92
CA ALA A 140 -5.94 25.18 -39.28
C ALA A 140 -5.92 25.42 -40.80
N SER A 141 -5.17 24.61 -41.57
CA SER A 141 -5.17 24.71 -43.03
C SER A 141 -6.42 24.09 -43.64
N LEU A 142 -6.86 22.93 -43.16
CA LEU A 142 -8.02 22.21 -43.71
C LEU A 142 -9.35 22.95 -43.50
N THR A 143 -9.54 23.67 -42.39
CA THR A 143 -10.79 24.40 -42.14
C THR A 143 -10.87 25.72 -42.91
N GLY A 144 -9.73 26.41 -43.12
CA GLY A 144 -9.68 27.65 -43.89
C GLY A 144 -10.03 27.48 -45.37
N THR A 145 -9.51 26.42 -46.01
CA THR A 145 -9.73 26.19 -47.45
C THR A 145 -11.17 25.78 -47.76
N VAL A 146 -11.77 24.94 -46.91
CA VAL A 146 -13.18 24.52 -47.07
C VAL A 146 -14.14 25.68 -46.82
N PHE A 147 -13.83 26.56 -45.86
CA PHE A 147 -14.65 27.74 -45.56
C PHE A 147 -14.57 28.81 -46.66
N TYR A 148 -13.38 29.03 -47.24
CA TYR A 148 -13.20 29.99 -48.34
C TYR A 148 -13.94 29.55 -49.62
N ALA A 149 -13.92 28.25 -49.95
CA ALA A 149 -14.64 27.69 -51.10
C ALA A 149 -16.17 27.79 -50.96
N ALA A 150 -16.70 27.80 -49.73
CA ALA A 150 -18.13 27.97 -49.46
C ALA A 150 -18.59 29.44 -49.57
N LEU A 151 -17.73 30.40 -49.24
CA LEU A 151 -18.06 31.83 -49.29
C LEU A 151 -17.86 32.47 -50.68
N PHE A 152 -17.02 31.89 -51.53
CA PHE A 152 -16.70 32.44 -52.86
C PHE A 152 -16.75 31.36 -53.97
N PRO A 153 -17.93 30.80 -54.29
CA PRO A 153 -18.07 29.68 -55.21
C PRO A 153 -17.66 30.00 -56.67
N GLU A 154 -17.78 31.25 -57.10
CA GLU A 154 -17.46 31.67 -58.48
C GLU A 154 -15.95 31.82 -58.74
N GLN A 155 -15.13 32.10 -57.72
CA GLN A 155 -13.67 32.21 -57.88
C GLN A 155 -12.96 30.85 -57.84
N ALA A 156 -13.56 29.86 -57.17
CA ALA A 156 -13.00 28.51 -57.03
C ALA A 156 -12.93 27.74 -58.36
N ARG A 157 -13.76 28.09 -59.36
CA ARG A 157 -13.75 27.44 -60.68
C ARG A 157 -12.58 27.85 -61.57
N ALA A 158 -11.97 29.02 -61.35
CA ALA A 158 -10.83 29.50 -62.13
C ALA A 158 -9.47 29.08 -61.55
N ALA A 159 -9.40 28.70 -60.27
CA ALA A 159 -8.15 28.32 -59.58
C ALA A 159 -7.98 26.80 -59.40
N GLY A 160 -8.88 25.99 -59.96
CA GLY A 160 -8.91 24.54 -59.75
C GLY A 160 -7.76 23.74 -60.40
N SER A 161 -7.08 24.28 -61.42
CA SER A 161 -6.00 23.52 -62.10
C SER A 161 -4.62 23.70 -61.46
N ALA A 162 -4.34 24.82 -60.78
CA ALA A 162 -3.01 25.10 -60.25
C ALA A 162 -2.75 24.45 -58.88
N VAL A 163 -3.77 24.34 -58.04
CA VAL A 163 -3.62 23.83 -56.66
C VAL A 163 -3.51 22.30 -56.61
N LEU A 164 -4.12 21.59 -57.56
CA LEU A 164 -4.00 20.13 -57.64
C LEU A 164 -2.59 19.66 -58.08
N SER A 165 -1.92 20.44 -58.94
CA SER A 165 -0.60 20.06 -59.46
C SER A 165 0.50 20.16 -58.40
N LEU A 166 0.46 21.19 -57.54
CA LEU A 166 1.45 21.36 -56.46
C LEU A 166 1.36 20.28 -55.37
N ALA A 167 0.18 19.70 -55.17
CA ALA A 167 -0.04 18.65 -54.17
C ALA A 167 0.46 17.27 -54.64
N ILE A 168 0.52 17.02 -55.95
CA ILE A 168 1.01 15.76 -56.52
C ILE A 168 2.55 15.73 -56.51
N ASP A 169 3.22 16.85 -56.83
CA ASP A 169 4.70 16.92 -56.84
C ASP A 169 5.35 16.78 -55.45
N TYR A 170 4.66 17.20 -54.39
CA TYR A 170 5.15 17.05 -53.01
C TYR A 170 5.02 15.62 -52.48
N ILE A 171 4.14 14.80 -53.06
CA ILE A 171 4.01 13.38 -52.72
C ILE A 171 5.05 12.54 -53.49
N ALA A 172 5.46 12.98 -54.68
CA ALA A 172 6.44 12.26 -55.51
C ALA A 172 7.91 12.47 -55.09
N SER A 173 8.23 13.53 -54.33
CA SER A 173 9.60 13.89 -53.95
C SER A 173 10.03 13.44 -52.53
N GLY A 174 9.26 12.53 -51.92
CA GLY A 174 9.49 12.01 -50.56
C GLY A 174 10.04 10.57 -50.49
N VAL A 175 11.06 10.24 -51.29
CA VAL A 175 11.98 9.10 -51.08
C VAL A 175 13.41 9.62 -51.05
#